data_AF-A0A8J4T7V1-F1
#
_entry.id   AF-A0A8J4T7V1-F1
#
_cell.length_a   1.000
_cell.length_b   1.000
_cell.length_c   1.000
_cell.angle_alpha   90.00
_cell.angle_beta   90.00
_cell.angle_gamma   90.00
#
_symmetry.space_group_name_H-M   'P 1'
#
loop_
_entity.id
_entity.type
_entity.pdbx_description
1 polymer ?
#
loop_
_entity_poly.entity_id
_entity_poly.type
_entity_poly.pdbx_seq_one_letter_code
_entity_poly.pdbx_strand_id
1 'polypeptide(L)'
;MGSGIGEKLQTLLTKFSTPVGLSLFYIGLVWFVLLSQDELNHGTYLSENALLVGQVVEKFDDSQSLARYGKDLSTLFAINDIVGVRRWLTWELNMIGLEVYEQNFTFTHPLLHPLDQVVGTNLYTIMRSPSGGRTEALLLTVPLRTECSDATSPCLNATVSLMLSLLKSFRQQIYWAKDIIVVFPESDYIGMLAWLEAYHGSIIPEYLSWSEIEGRSGAIQAGLNLELSRLNIESLDISSEGINGLLANLDLVNTIVRLSHKHSIEPCVSGQYYDFARNAVQTRKQNVMGLLQAVWTQASGSPAGLHGLLINYQIPAVTLRGPSRSFKTTRESRQSTNVGKLVEGVLRSLNNLQERLHQSFWYYLLPNPLRYISIGVYMPPVLLLVGSLLIKVSNFSQCDGSHVTTLSLIFVLFIIIPHSNTSLLLTDV
;
A
#
# COMPACT_ATOMS: atom_id res chain seq x y z
N MET A 1 45.00 18.22 32.38
CA MET A 1 44.59 19.53 31.78
C MET A 1 43.35 19.45 30.87
N GLY A 2 42.63 18.32 30.80
CA GLY A 2 41.47 18.15 29.89
C GLY A 2 40.06 18.26 30.50
N SER A 3 39.90 18.40 31.82
CA SER A 3 38.58 18.34 32.48
C SER A 3 37.80 19.67 32.51
N GLY A 4 38.48 20.82 32.51
CA GLY A 4 37.82 22.13 32.70
C GLY A 4 37.09 22.69 31.47
N ILE A 5 37.36 22.14 30.27
CA ILE A 5 36.63 22.53 29.04
C ILE A 5 35.28 21.81 28.99
N GLY A 6 35.25 20.53 29.38
CA GLY A 6 34.02 19.73 29.42
C GLY A 6 32.97 20.29 30.38
N GLU A 7 33.37 20.61 31.62
CA GLU A 7 32.47 21.17 32.64
C GLU A 7 31.93 22.57 32.26
N LYS A 8 32.75 23.41 31.61
CA LYS A 8 32.31 24.73 31.09
C LYS A 8 31.34 24.59 29.92
N LEU A 9 31.56 23.62 29.04
CA LEU A 9 30.64 23.33 27.93
C LEU A 9 29.30 22.82 28.47
N GLN A 10 29.35 21.96 29.49
CA GLN A 10 28.18 21.35 30.11
C GLN A 10 27.31 22.39 30.83
N THR A 11 27.92 23.32 31.56
CA THR A 11 27.23 24.44 32.24
C THR A 11 26.66 25.48 31.27
N LEU A 12 27.31 25.72 30.12
CA LEU A 12 26.77 26.54 29.04
C LEU A 12 25.58 25.86 28.35
N LEU A 13 25.71 24.56 28.06
CA LEU A 13 24.65 23.76 27.45
C LEU A 13 23.41 23.70 28.32
N THR A 14 23.53 23.51 29.64
CA THR A 14 22.37 23.51 30.54
C THR A 14 21.65 24.85 30.58
N LYS A 15 22.40 25.96 30.63
CA LYS A 15 21.84 27.32 30.69
C LYS A 15 21.13 27.77 29.40
N PHE A 16 21.66 27.39 28.23
CA PHE A 16 21.11 27.77 26.92
C PHE A 16 20.32 26.66 26.23
N SER A 17 20.16 25.51 26.87
CA SER A 17 19.45 24.35 26.33
C SER A 17 18.05 24.65 25.83
N THR A 18 17.27 25.37 26.64
CA THR A 18 15.86 25.67 26.37
C THR A 18 15.68 26.66 25.20
N PRO A 19 16.36 27.83 25.14
CA PRO A 19 16.24 28.72 23.98
C PRO A 19 16.85 28.12 22.71
N VAL A 20 17.96 27.38 22.81
CA VAL A 20 18.58 26.73 21.64
C VAL A 20 17.69 25.60 21.12
N GLY A 21 17.17 24.75 22.01
CA GLY A 21 16.24 23.69 21.65
C GLY A 21 14.98 24.23 20.97
N LEU A 22 14.33 25.25 21.55
CA LEU A 22 13.15 25.88 20.92
C LEU A 22 13.48 26.48 19.55
N SER A 23 14.63 27.16 19.42
CA SER A 23 15.04 27.76 18.14
C SER A 23 15.24 26.69 17.07
N LEU A 24 15.95 25.61 17.40
CA LEU A 24 16.16 24.47 16.49
C LEU A 24 14.84 23.80 16.11
N PHE A 25 13.91 23.66 17.05
CA PHE A 25 12.58 23.12 16.77
C PHE A 25 11.82 23.99 15.77
N TYR A 26 11.76 25.31 15.99
CA TYR A 26 11.08 26.22 15.07
C TYR A 26 11.72 26.26 13.69
N ILE A 27 13.05 26.28 13.62
CA ILE A 27 13.79 26.23 12.34
C ILE A 27 13.49 24.93 11.60
N GLY A 28 13.55 23.79 12.29
CA GLY A 28 13.23 22.49 11.72
C GLY A 28 11.80 22.40 11.21
N LEU A 29 10.83 22.93 11.98
CA LEU A 29 9.41 22.92 11.61
C LEU A 29 9.14 23.79 10.39
N VAL A 30 9.65 25.03 10.37
CA VAL A 30 9.48 25.94 9.24
C VAL A 30 10.14 25.36 7.99
N TRP A 31 11.35 24.83 8.10
CA TRP A 31 12.02 24.18 6.98
C TRP A 31 11.21 22.98 6.47
N PHE A 32 10.72 22.12 7.35
CA PHE A 32 9.91 20.97 6.95
C PHE A 32 8.66 21.37 6.16
N VAL A 33 7.92 22.38 6.62
CA VAL A 33 6.72 22.88 5.91
C VAL A 33 7.11 23.50 4.56
N LEU A 34 8.25 24.17 4.47
CA LEU A 34 8.75 24.75 3.22
C LEU A 34 9.08 23.68 2.15
N LEU A 35 9.34 22.42 2.52
CA LEU A 35 9.55 21.34 1.55
C LEU A 35 8.33 21.06 0.65
N SER A 36 7.16 21.53 1.06
CA SER A 36 5.96 21.52 0.21
C SER A 36 6.08 22.43 -1.03
N GLN A 37 7.05 23.33 -1.07
CA GLN A 37 7.27 24.25 -2.19
C GLN A 37 7.96 23.55 -3.36
N ASP A 38 7.55 23.92 -4.57
CA ASP A 38 8.00 23.30 -5.82
C ASP A 38 9.50 23.50 -6.08
N GLU A 39 10.10 24.52 -5.46
CA GLU A 39 11.53 24.85 -5.55
C GLU A 39 12.39 23.96 -4.63
N LEU A 40 11.77 23.33 -3.62
CA LEU A 40 12.46 22.51 -2.60
C LEU A 40 12.10 21.02 -2.70
N ASN A 41 11.30 20.63 -3.69
CA ASN A 41 10.95 19.24 -3.98
C ASN A 41 11.19 18.89 -5.45
N HIS A 42 11.02 17.61 -5.79
CA HIS A 42 11.29 17.11 -7.14
C HIS A 42 10.01 16.65 -7.83
N GLY A 43 9.96 16.79 -9.16
CA GLY A 43 8.96 16.16 -10.01
C GLY A 43 9.10 14.64 -10.01
N THR A 44 7.99 13.91 -10.02
CA THR A 44 8.02 12.45 -10.13
C THR A 44 8.55 12.02 -11.50
N TYR A 45 9.51 11.11 -11.50
CA TYR A 45 10.07 10.50 -12.70
C TYR A 45 10.07 8.97 -12.56
N LEU A 46 10.32 8.27 -13.65
CA LEU A 46 10.55 6.83 -13.64
C LEU A 46 12.06 6.62 -13.67
N SER A 47 12.62 6.00 -12.64
CA SER A 47 14.04 5.68 -12.59
C SER A 47 14.37 4.44 -13.43
N GLU A 48 13.45 3.47 -13.42
CA GLU A 48 13.56 2.20 -14.13
C GLU A 48 13.09 2.33 -15.58
N ASN A 49 14.01 2.17 -16.52
CA ASN A 49 13.72 2.28 -17.95
C ASN A 49 12.95 1.06 -18.48
N ALA A 50 13.12 -0.12 -17.86
CA ALA A 50 12.48 -1.35 -18.30
C ALA A 50 10.95 -1.35 -18.14
N LEU A 51 10.40 -0.43 -17.35
CA LEU A 51 8.95 -0.31 -17.16
C LEU A 51 8.22 0.09 -18.45
N LEU A 52 8.88 0.82 -19.37
CA LEU A 52 8.34 1.24 -20.68
C LEU A 52 6.90 1.81 -20.60
N VAL A 53 6.64 2.58 -19.54
CA VAL A 53 5.28 3.01 -19.16
C VAL A 53 4.61 3.79 -20.29
N GLY A 54 3.41 3.36 -20.65
CA GLY A 54 2.58 4.01 -21.68
C GLY A 54 2.95 3.67 -23.13
N GLN A 55 4.04 2.93 -23.38
CA GLN A 55 4.44 2.53 -24.74
C GLN A 55 3.65 1.35 -25.28
N VAL A 56 3.15 0.49 -24.39
CA VAL A 56 2.33 -0.67 -24.77
C VAL A 56 0.88 -0.23 -25.00
N VAL A 57 0.26 -0.72 -26.07
CA VAL A 57 -1.17 -0.57 -26.31
C VAL A 57 -1.90 -1.73 -25.62
N GLU A 58 -2.77 -1.38 -24.68
CA GLU A 58 -3.60 -2.29 -23.92
C GLU A 58 -4.74 -2.84 -24.80
N LYS A 59 -4.99 -4.14 -24.73
CA LYS A 59 -5.96 -4.84 -25.58
C LYS A 59 -7.27 -5.17 -24.87
N PHE A 60 -7.35 -4.96 -23.57
CA PHE A 60 -8.52 -5.29 -22.78
C PHE A 60 -9.77 -4.50 -23.22
N ASP A 61 -10.79 -5.23 -23.67
CA ASP A 61 -12.10 -4.66 -24.02
C ASP A 61 -13.25 -5.66 -23.81
N ASP A 62 -13.15 -6.53 -22.80
CA ASP A 62 -14.15 -7.58 -22.54
C ASP A 62 -15.28 -7.08 -21.62
N SER A 63 -16.05 -6.11 -22.13
CA SER A 63 -17.21 -5.53 -21.43
C SER A 63 -18.36 -6.53 -21.25
N GLN A 64 -18.52 -7.47 -22.18
CA GLN A 64 -19.58 -8.48 -22.13
C GLN A 64 -19.37 -9.45 -20.96
N SER A 65 -18.16 -10.00 -20.81
CA SER A 65 -17.87 -10.91 -19.69
C SER A 65 -17.91 -10.15 -18.36
N LEU A 66 -17.46 -8.90 -18.35
CA LEU A 66 -17.55 -8.02 -17.18
C LEU A 66 -19.00 -7.87 -16.67
N ALA A 67 -19.93 -7.60 -17.59
CA ALA A 67 -21.35 -7.44 -17.26
C ALA A 67 -21.99 -8.76 -16.80
N ARG A 68 -21.64 -9.88 -17.44
CA ARG A 68 -22.09 -11.23 -17.05
C ARG A 68 -21.61 -11.56 -15.64
N TYR A 69 -20.31 -11.54 -15.40
CA TYR A 69 -19.73 -11.87 -14.10
C TYR A 69 -20.20 -10.92 -13.00
N GLY A 70 -20.36 -9.62 -13.32
CA GLY A 70 -20.90 -8.65 -12.38
C GLY A 70 -22.33 -8.97 -11.95
N LYS A 71 -23.19 -9.40 -12.88
CA LYS A 71 -24.56 -9.84 -12.57
C LYS A 71 -24.55 -11.09 -11.68
N ASP A 72 -23.80 -12.11 -12.06
CA ASP A 72 -23.76 -13.38 -11.33
C ASP A 72 -23.23 -13.15 -9.90
N LEU A 73 -22.11 -12.45 -9.75
CA LEU A 73 -21.52 -12.11 -8.44
C LEU A 73 -22.43 -11.20 -7.60
N SER A 74 -23.20 -10.29 -8.20
CA SER A 74 -24.15 -9.47 -7.43
C SER A 74 -25.23 -10.31 -6.76
N THR A 75 -25.67 -11.39 -7.41
CA THR A 75 -26.67 -12.31 -6.83
C THR A 75 -26.05 -13.16 -5.73
N LEU A 76 -24.83 -13.66 -5.91
CA LEU A 76 -24.14 -14.48 -4.92
C LEU A 76 -23.74 -13.69 -3.67
N PHE A 77 -23.23 -12.46 -3.84
CA PHE A 77 -22.89 -11.59 -2.71
C PHE A 77 -24.12 -11.17 -1.92
N ALA A 78 -25.28 -11.01 -2.56
CA ALA A 78 -26.54 -10.69 -1.88
C ALA A 78 -27.01 -11.81 -0.93
N ILE A 79 -26.63 -13.06 -1.18
CA ILE A 79 -26.94 -14.22 -0.33
C ILE A 79 -25.99 -14.30 0.88
N ASN A 80 -24.85 -13.60 0.82
CA ASN A 80 -23.78 -13.64 1.82
C ASN A 80 -23.21 -15.06 2.05
N ASP A 81 -23.10 -15.86 0.98
CA ASP A 81 -22.53 -17.21 1.03
C ASP A 81 -21.12 -17.22 0.41
N ILE A 82 -20.09 -17.09 1.25
CA ILE A 82 -18.69 -17.11 0.80
C ILE A 82 -18.28 -18.46 0.22
N VAL A 83 -18.82 -19.57 0.73
CA VAL A 83 -18.52 -20.92 0.23
C VAL A 83 -19.11 -21.11 -1.17
N GLY A 84 -20.34 -20.64 -1.37
CA GLY A 84 -21.00 -20.60 -2.67
C GLY A 84 -20.24 -19.74 -3.69
N VAL A 85 -19.80 -18.54 -3.29
CA VAL A 85 -18.97 -17.66 -4.13
C VAL A 85 -17.65 -18.34 -4.49
N ARG A 86 -16.94 -18.93 -3.52
CA ARG A 86 -15.68 -19.64 -3.77
C ARG A 86 -15.88 -20.80 -4.75
N ARG A 87 -16.90 -21.64 -4.56
CA ARG A 87 -17.20 -22.76 -5.47
C ARG A 87 -17.50 -22.27 -6.90
N TRP A 88 -18.27 -21.19 -7.03
CA TRP A 88 -18.57 -20.58 -8.33
C TRP A 88 -17.30 -20.02 -9.00
N LEU A 89 -16.44 -19.33 -8.24
CA LEU A 89 -15.15 -18.84 -8.73
C LEU A 89 -14.25 -19.98 -9.18
N THR A 90 -14.14 -21.04 -8.39
CA THR A 90 -13.37 -22.24 -8.75
C THR A 90 -13.86 -22.83 -10.08
N TRP A 91 -15.17 -22.88 -10.32
CA TRP A 91 -15.72 -23.35 -11.60
C TRP A 91 -15.37 -22.42 -12.77
N GLU A 92 -15.59 -21.11 -12.64
CA GLU A 92 -15.28 -20.14 -13.71
C GLU A 92 -13.78 -20.09 -14.04
N LEU A 93 -12.90 -20.10 -13.03
CA LEU A 93 -11.45 -20.11 -13.23
C LEU A 93 -10.97 -21.39 -13.95
N ASN A 94 -11.54 -22.54 -13.62
CA ASN A 94 -11.28 -23.80 -14.33
C ASN A 94 -11.79 -23.74 -15.78
N MET A 95 -12.95 -23.14 -16.03
CA MET A 95 -13.50 -22.95 -17.38
C MET A 95 -12.63 -22.03 -18.25
N ILE A 96 -11.95 -21.04 -17.65
CA ILE A 96 -10.94 -20.23 -18.33
C ILE A 96 -9.68 -21.06 -18.69
N GLY A 97 -9.46 -22.18 -18.00
CA GLY A 97 -8.32 -23.08 -18.21
C GLY A 97 -7.08 -22.66 -17.41
N LEU A 98 -7.28 -22.19 -16.18
CA LEU A 98 -6.22 -21.87 -15.23
C LEU A 98 -6.02 -23.00 -14.23
N GLU A 99 -4.84 -23.04 -13.59
CA GLU A 99 -4.59 -23.93 -12.45
C GLU A 99 -5.25 -23.29 -11.22
N VAL A 100 -6.15 -23.99 -10.53
CA VAL A 100 -6.93 -23.46 -9.40
C VAL A 100 -6.72 -24.33 -8.18
N TYR A 101 -6.48 -23.70 -7.03
CA TYR A 101 -6.11 -24.35 -5.79
C TYR A 101 -6.78 -23.68 -4.60
N GLU A 102 -7.00 -24.45 -3.54
CA GLU A 102 -7.52 -23.96 -2.27
C GLU A 102 -6.50 -24.21 -1.16
N GLN A 103 -6.46 -23.35 -0.15
CA GLN A 103 -5.58 -23.46 1.00
C GLN A 103 -6.36 -23.17 2.27
N ASN A 104 -6.37 -24.13 3.19
CA ASN A 104 -7.03 -23.98 4.48
C ASN A 104 -6.08 -23.33 5.49
N PHE A 105 -6.61 -22.49 6.35
CA PHE A 105 -5.87 -21.90 7.46
C PHE A 105 -6.74 -21.76 8.71
N THR A 106 -6.08 -21.78 9.86
CA THR A 106 -6.68 -21.54 11.17
C THR A 106 -5.78 -20.62 11.95
N PHE A 107 -6.35 -19.52 12.45
CA PHE A 107 -5.68 -18.54 13.29
C PHE A 107 -6.29 -18.54 14.70
N THR A 108 -5.44 -18.64 15.72
CA THR A 108 -5.82 -18.70 17.13
C THR A 108 -4.99 -17.69 17.91
N HIS A 109 -5.63 -16.73 18.58
CA HIS A 109 -4.92 -15.75 19.38
C HIS A 109 -5.73 -15.36 20.63
N PRO A 110 -5.12 -15.24 21.83
CA PRO A 110 -5.83 -14.93 23.08
C PRO A 110 -6.65 -13.63 23.04
N LEU A 111 -6.24 -12.67 22.19
CA LEU A 111 -6.92 -11.38 22.04
C LEU A 111 -8.21 -11.45 21.20
N LEU A 112 -8.54 -12.60 20.60
CA LEU A 112 -9.76 -12.77 19.81
C LEU A 112 -11.02 -12.95 20.68
N HIS A 113 -10.88 -13.13 22.01
CA HIS A 113 -12.00 -13.39 22.91
C HIS A 113 -13.15 -12.37 22.73
N PRO A 114 -14.41 -12.81 22.48
CA PRO A 114 -14.93 -14.16 22.70
C PRO A 114 -14.80 -15.15 21.52
N LEU A 115 -14.16 -14.77 20.41
CA LEU A 115 -13.86 -15.69 19.31
C LEU A 115 -12.61 -16.52 19.66
N ASP A 116 -12.72 -17.85 19.63
CA ASP A 116 -11.58 -18.72 19.96
C ASP A 116 -10.62 -18.88 18.77
N GLN A 117 -11.15 -18.88 17.54
CA GLN A 117 -10.38 -19.09 16.32
C GLN A 117 -11.05 -18.48 15.08
N VAL A 118 -10.22 -18.11 14.10
CA VAL A 118 -10.65 -17.73 12.75
C VAL A 118 -10.20 -18.83 11.80
N VAL A 119 -11.15 -19.54 11.20
CA VAL A 119 -10.92 -20.60 10.20
C VAL A 119 -11.38 -20.07 8.85
N GLY A 120 -10.56 -20.28 7.81
CA GLY A 120 -10.90 -19.87 6.46
C GLY A 120 -10.19 -20.69 5.40
N THR A 121 -10.60 -20.49 4.14
CA THR A 121 -9.99 -21.15 2.99
C THR A 121 -9.72 -20.12 1.90
N ASN A 122 -8.44 -19.87 1.63
CA ASN A 122 -8.00 -19.05 0.53
C ASN A 122 -8.20 -19.77 -0.79
N LEU A 123 -8.66 -19.06 -1.82
CA LEU A 123 -8.68 -19.53 -3.20
C LEU A 123 -7.54 -18.83 -3.95
N TYR A 124 -6.73 -19.57 -4.69
CA TYR A 124 -5.74 -18.96 -5.56
C TYR A 124 -5.65 -19.69 -6.90
N THR A 125 -5.16 -18.98 -7.90
CA THR A 125 -4.98 -19.53 -9.25
C THR A 125 -3.67 -19.08 -9.86
N ILE A 126 -3.11 -19.91 -10.72
CA ILE A 126 -1.88 -19.66 -11.44
C ILE A 126 -2.17 -19.70 -12.93
N MET A 127 -1.96 -18.56 -13.60
CA MET A 127 -1.86 -18.48 -15.05
C MET A 127 -0.40 -18.64 -15.45
N ARG A 128 -0.05 -19.79 -16.01
CA ARG A 128 1.30 -20.04 -16.52
C ARG A 128 1.60 -19.16 -17.72
N SER A 129 2.78 -18.56 -17.69
CA SER A 129 3.36 -17.80 -18.79
C SER A 129 3.44 -18.66 -20.06
N PRO A 130 2.92 -18.20 -21.21
CA PRO A 130 3.07 -18.89 -22.49
C PRO A 130 4.50 -18.78 -23.06
N SER A 131 5.26 -17.74 -22.68
CA SER A 131 6.55 -17.42 -23.31
C SER A 131 7.76 -17.47 -22.38
N GLY A 132 7.57 -17.55 -21.06
CA GLY A 132 8.66 -17.48 -20.08
C GLY A 132 8.99 -18.78 -19.37
N GLY A 133 10.14 -18.77 -18.68
CA GLY A 133 10.72 -19.93 -18.00
C GLY A 133 10.04 -20.34 -16.69
N ARG A 134 8.91 -19.72 -16.31
CA ARG A 134 8.16 -19.97 -15.06
C ARG A 134 8.96 -19.76 -13.76
N THR A 135 10.07 -19.05 -13.84
CA THR A 135 10.95 -18.71 -12.70
C THR A 135 10.50 -17.46 -11.95
N GLU A 136 9.57 -16.70 -12.52
CA GLU A 136 9.10 -15.43 -11.99
C GLU A 136 7.58 -15.32 -12.11
N ALA A 137 6.99 -14.59 -11.16
CA ALA A 137 5.56 -14.38 -11.09
C ALA A 137 5.20 -12.92 -10.78
N LEU A 138 4.04 -12.49 -11.25
CA LEU A 138 3.32 -11.30 -10.80
C LEU A 138 2.17 -11.74 -9.91
N LEU A 139 1.95 -11.02 -8.81
CA LEU A 139 0.90 -11.33 -7.86
C LEU A 139 -0.24 -10.31 -7.97
N LEU A 140 -1.46 -10.79 -8.10
CA LEU A 140 -2.67 -10.01 -7.97
C LEU A 140 -3.44 -10.50 -6.75
N THR A 141 -3.97 -9.58 -5.94
CA THR A 141 -4.78 -9.94 -4.78
C THR A 141 -6.12 -9.22 -4.83
N VAL A 142 -7.19 -9.97 -4.52
CA VAL A 142 -8.55 -9.43 -4.40
C VAL A 142 -9.19 -10.05 -3.16
N PRO A 143 -9.33 -9.31 -2.05
CA PRO A 143 -9.90 -9.87 -0.83
C PRO A 143 -11.33 -10.39 -1.08
N LEU A 144 -11.60 -11.62 -0.64
CA LEU A 144 -12.91 -12.25 -0.79
C LEU A 144 -13.74 -11.98 0.46
N ARG A 145 -14.56 -10.94 0.40
CA ARG A 145 -15.50 -10.57 1.45
C ARG A 145 -16.93 -10.50 0.91
N THR A 146 -17.81 -11.36 1.41
CA THR A 146 -19.24 -11.27 1.12
C THR A 146 -19.96 -10.33 2.08
N GLU A 147 -19.44 -10.23 3.31
CA GLU A 147 -19.89 -9.25 4.31
C GLU A 147 -19.34 -7.86 3.97
N CYS A 148 -20.18 -7.07 3.31
CA CYS A 148 -19.82 -5.71 2.92
C CYS A 148 -20.90 -4.71 3.30
N SER A 149 -20.44 -3.50 3.64
CA SER A 149 -21.28 -2.34 3.92
C SER A 149 -20.55 -1.09 3.46
N ASP A 150 -21.28 -0.18 2.81
CA ASP A 150 -20.71 1.08 2.29
C ASP A 150 -20.01 1.92 3.39
N ALA A 151 -20.38 1.72 4.66
CA ALA A 151 -19.80 2.43 5.80
C ALA A 151 -18.45 1.86 6.29
N THR A 152 -18.28 0.53 6.29
CA THR A 152 -17.12 -0.16 6.88
C THR A 152 -16.22 -0.77 5.82
N SER A 153 -16.76 -1.63 4.97
CA SER A 153 -16.03 -2.40 3.95
C SER A 153 -16.79 -2.41 2.62
N PRO A 154 -16.23 -1.84 1.53
CA PRO A 154 -16.93 -1.85 0.25
C PRO A 154 -17.10 -3.27 -0.30
N CYS A 155 -18.20 -3.51 -1.02
CA CYS A 155 -18.42 -4.76 -1.74
C CYS A 155 -17.46 -4.86 -2.93
N LEU A 156 -16.73 -5.97 -3.04
CA LEU A 156 -15.69 -6.17 -4.06
C LEU A 156 -16.12 -7.04 -5.24
N ASN A 157 -17.42 -7.31 -5.40
CA ASN A 157 -17.97 -8.08 -6.54
C ASN A 157 -17.54 -7.51 -7.90
N ALA A 158 -17.47 -6.18 -8.02
CA ALA A 158 -16.94 -5.46 -9.17
C ALA A 158 -15.47 -5.79 -9.44
N THR A 159 -14.64 -5.85 -8.40
CA THR A 159 -13.23 -6.21 -8.55
C THR A 159 -13.06 -7.65 -8.99
N VAL A 160 -13.81 -8.56 -8.38
CA VAL A 160 -13.77 -9.99 -8.72
C VAL A 160 -14.22 -10.22 -10.17
N SER A 161 -15.25 -9.50 -10.64
CA SER A 161 -15.69 -9.59 -12.04
C SER A 161 -14.65 -9.05 -13.02
N LEU A 162 -13.97 -7.95 -12.68
CA LEU A 162 -12.84 -7.43 -13.44
C LEU A 162 -11.70 -8.44 -13.51
N MET A 163 -11.36 -9.07 -12.38
CA MET A 163 -10.28 -10.05 -12.31
C MET A 163 -10.55 -11.26 -13.21
N LEU A 164 -11.76 -11.84 -13.17
CA LEU A 164 -12.14 -12.93 -14.07
C LEU A 164 -12.07 -12.54 -15.55
N SER A 165 -12.59 -11.35 -15.88
CA SER A 165 -12.56 -10.83 -17.25
C SER A 165 -11.13 -10.59 -17.75
N LEU A 166 -10.27 -10.02 -16.89
CA LEU A 166 -8.84 -9.83 -17.19
C LEU A 166 -8.14 -11.15 -17.40
N LEU A 167 -8.32 -12.13 -16.51
CA LEU A 167 -7.71 -13.45 -16.64
C LEU A 167 -8.12 -14.17 -17.92
N LYS A 168 -9.41 -14.10 -18.27
CA LYS A 168 -9.92 -14.63 -19.54
C LYS A 168 -9.24 -13.97 -20.75
N SER A 169 -9.07 -12.65 -20.72
CA SER A 169 -8.37 -11.91 -21.78
C SER A 169 -6.87 -12.24 -21.81
N PHE A 170 -6.22 -12.29 -20.64
CA PHE A 170 -4.78 -12.57 -20.51
C PHE A 170 -4.43 -13.96 -20.98
N ARG A 171 -5.31 -14.95 -20.77
CA ARG A 171 -5.11 -16.32 -21.23
C ARG A 171 -4.97 -16.42 -22.75
N GLN A 172 -5.58 -15.50 -23.50
CA GLN A 172 -5.52 -15.44 -24.97
C GLN A 172 -4.28 -14.68 -25.49
N GLN A 173 -3.47 -14.12 -24.59
CA GLN A 173 -2.37 -13.23 -24.93
C GLN A 173 -1.02 -13.93 -24.77
N ILE A 174 -0.18 -13.87 -25.80
CA ILE A 174 1.08 -14.65 -25.87
C ILE A 174 2.32 -13.97 -25.28
N TYR A 175 2.23 -12.69 -24.89
CA TYR A 175 3.39 -11.88 -24.48
C TYR A 175 3.68 -11.90 -22.97
N TRP A 176 2.88 -12.64 -22.19
CA TRP A 176 3.19 -12.81 -20.77
C TRP A 176 4.47 -13.63 -20.65
N ALA A 177 5.47 -13.04 -19.99
CA ALA A 177 6.76 -13.64 -19.72
C ALA A 177 6.81 -14.18 -18.29
N LYS A 178 6.07 -13.56 -17.35
CA LYS A 178 5.93 -14.03 -15.98
C LYS A 178 4.62 -14.79 -15.78
N ASP A 179 4.61 -15.75 -14.88
CA ASP A 179 3.37 -16.35 -14.41
C ASP A 179 2.53 -15.26 -13.71
N ILE A 180 1.20 -15.35 -13.79
CA ILE A 180 0.32 -14.45 -13.01
C ILE A 180 -0.39 -15.30 -11.97
N ILE A 181 -0.11 -15.01 -10.70
CA ILE A 181 -0.78 -15.60 -9.56
C ILE A 181 -1.89 -14.65 -9.14
N VAL A 182 -3.10 -15.17 -8.95
CA VAL A 182 -4.20 -14.41 -8.36
C VAL A 182 -4.64 -15.08 -7.08
N VAL A 183 -4.65 -14.33 -5.97
CA VAL A 183 -5.07 -14.82 -4.66
C VAL A 183 -6.34 -14.08 -4.26
N PHE A 184 -7.34 -14.86 -3.86
CA PHE A 184 -8.59 -14.43 -3.27
C PHE A 184 -8.58 -14.83 -1.78
N PRO A 185 -7.92 -14.05 -0.90
CA PRO A 185 -7.80 -14.42 0.50
C PRO A 185 -9.13 -14.27 1.21
N GLU A 186 -9.45 -15.24 2.06
CA GLU A 186 -10.53 -15.15 3.04
C GLU A 186 -10.00 -14.44 4.29
N SER A 187 -10.85 -13.69 5.01
CA SER A 187 -10.44 -12.93 6.21
C SER A 187 -9.28 -11.95 5.97
N ASP A 188 -9.22 -11.35 4.77
CA ASP A 188 -8.29 -10.30 4.38
C ASP A 188 -6.81 -10.58 4.75
N TYR A 189 -6.33 -9.97 5.84
CA TYR A 189 -4.93 -9.99 6.27
C TYR A 189 -4.49 -11.40 6.71
N ILE A 190 -5.32 -12.11 7.48
CA ILE A 190 -4.95 -13.42 8.05
C ILE A 190 -4.81 -14.45 6.94
N GLY A 191 -5.78 -14.51 6.02
CA GLY A 191 -5.72 -15.42 4.89
C GLY A 191 -4.55 -15.08 3.96
N MET A 192 -4.33 -13.80 3.68
CA MET A 192 -3.19 -13.39 2.85
C MET A 192 -1.84 -13.76 3.49
N LEU A 193 -1.68 -13.57 4.80
CA LEU A 193 -0.49 -13.97 5.54
C LEU A 193 -0.29 -15.49 5.47
N ALA A 194 -1.33 -16.29 5.75
CA ALA A 194 -1.26 -17.74 5.71
C ALA A 194 -0.85 -18.28 4.32
N TRP A 195 -1.38 -17.67 3.25
CA TRP A 195 -0.99 -18.02 1.89
C TRP A 195 0.47 -17.70 1.62
N LEU A 196 0.92 -16.55 2.09
CA LEU A 196 2.25 -16.05 1.80
C LEU A 196 3.34 -16.80 2.60
N GLU A 197 3.11 -17.07 3.88
CA GLU A 197 3.99 -17.92 4.70
C GLU A 197 4.16 -19.32 4.06
N ALA A 198 3.05 -19.92 3.61
CA ALA A 198 3.08 -21.19 2.89
C ALA A 198 3.81 -21.09 1.55
N TYR A 199 3.63 -19.98 0.82
CA TYR A 199 4.31 -19.74 -0.46
C TYR A 199 5.83 -19.63 -0.32
N HIS A 200 6.31 -19.08 0.79
CA HIS A 200 7.75 -18.95 1.06
C HIS A 200 8.33 -20.17 1.78
N GLY A 201 7.49 -21.05 2.33
CA GLY A 201 7.92 -22.24 3.07
C GLY A 201 8.46 -21.88 4.45
N SER A 202 7.86 -20.88 5.10
CA SER A 202 8.21 -20.46 6.44
C SER A 202 7.86 -21.52 7.49
N ILE A 203 8.44 -21.37 8.69
CA ILE A 203 8.11 -22.21 9.84
C ILE A 203 6.71 -21.85 10.34
N ILE A 204 5.89 -22.87 10.64
CA ILE A 204 4.54 -22.67 11.19
C ILE A 204 4.64 -21.98 12.55
N PRO A 205 4.12 -20.75 12.72
CA PRO A 205 4.13 -20.02 13.99
C PRO A 205 3.07 -20.59 14.94
N GLU A 206 3.16 -20.23 16.21
CA GLU A 206 2.28 -20.75 17.28
C GLU A 206 0.79 -20.42 17.05
N TYR A 207 0.51 -19.26 16.45
CA TYR A 207 -0.85 -18.70 16.37
C TYR A 207 -1.51 -18.86 15.00
N LEU A 208 -0.78 -19.32 13.98
CA LEU A 208 -1.30 -19.47 12.62
C LEU A 208 -0.88 -20.83 12.05
N SER A 209 -1.86 -21.62 11.65
CA SER A 209 -1.66 -22.91 10.98
C SER A 209 -2.25 -22.87 9.57
N TRP A 210 -1.60 -23.54 8.62
CA TRP A 210 -2.03 -23.58 7.23
C TRP A 210 -1.77 -24.96 6.60
N SER A 211 -2.52 -25.28 5.55
CA SER A 211 -2.23 -26.41 4.67
C SER A 211 -1.09 -26.07 3.71
N GLU A 212 -0.29 -27.07 3.34
CA GLU A 212 0.71 -26.93 2.28
C GLU A 212 0.05 -26.53 0.96
N ILE A 213 0.75 -25.72 0.16
CA ILE A 213 0.26 -25.27 -1.14
C ILE A 213 0.56 -26.29 -2.23
N GLU A 214 -0.49 -26.75 -2.92
CA GLU A 214 -0.36 -27.72 -4.01
C GLU A 214 0.29 -27.11 -5.28
N GLY A 215 -0.04 -25.85 -5.58
CA GLY A 215 0.46 -25.12 -6.73
C GLY A 215 1.46 -24.04 -6.34
N ARG A 216 2.67 -24.10 -6.91
CA ARG A 216 3.69 -23.06 -6.74
C ARG A 216 4.15 -22.49 -8.07
N SER A 217 4.58 -21.24 -8.06
CA SER A 217 5.21 -20.55 -9.19
C SER A 217 6.57 -20.00 -8.77
N GLY A 218 7.18 -19.19 -9.63
CA GLY A 218 8.50 -18.61 -9.42
C GLY A 218 8.56 -17.50 -8.38
N ALA A 219 9.68 -16.79 -8.33
CA ALA A 219 9.85 -15.65 -7.44
C ALA A 219 8.83 -14.55 -7.78
N ILE A 220 8.08 -14.08 -6.79
CA ILE A 220 7.12 -12.99 -6.98
C ILE A 220 7.91 -11.69 -7.14
N GLN A 221 7.78 -11.05 -8.30
CA GLN A 221 8.54 -9.85 -8.67
C GLN A 221 7.84 -8.56 -8.22
N ALA A 222 6.51 -8.51 -8.31
CA ALA A 222 5.71 -7.37 -7.89
C ALA A 222 4.26 -7.82 -7.63
N GLY A 223 3.56 -7.04 -6.80
CA GLY A 223 2.18 -7.29 -6.42
C GLY A 223 1.24 -6.12 -6.71
N LEU A 224 -0.03 -6.42 -6.98
CA LEU A 224 -1.10 -5.42 -7.06
C LEU A 224 -2.32 -5.92 -6.31
N ASN A 225 -2.74 -5.17 -5.29
CA ASN A 225 -3.96 -5.44 -4.57
C ASN A 225 -5.09 -4.57 -5.12
N LEU A 226 -6.23 -5.16 -5.49
CA LEU A 226 -7.36 -4.43 -6.07
C LEU A 226 -8.54 -4.42 -5.09
N GLU A 227 -9.02 -3.22 -4.80
CA GLU A 227 -10.17 -2.95 -3.92
C GLU A 227 -11.10 -1.92 -4.57
N LEU A 228 -11.71 -2.32 -5.69
CA LEU A 228 -12.63 -1.51 -6.49
C LEU A 228 -14.09 -1.86 -6.17
N SER A 229 -14.81 -0.95 -5.52
CA SER A 229 -16.25 -1.08 -5.26
C SER A 229 -17.06 -0.93 -6.55
N ARG A 230 -16.52 -0.18 -7.52
CA ARG A 230 -17.13 0.05 -8.83
C ARG A 230 -16.02 0.05 -9.88
N LEU A 231 -16.37 -0.38 -11.10
CA LEU A 231 -15.44 -0.37 -12.24
C LEU A 231 -15.52 0.90 -13.07
N ASN A 232 -16.62 1.63 -12.90
CA ASN A 232 -16.87 2.86 -13.59
C ASN A 232 -16.48 4.03 -12.69
N ILE A 233 -15.18 4.30 -12.65
CA ILE A 233 -14.57 5.28 -11.76
C ILE A 233 -13.97 6.41 -12.57
N GLU A 234 -14.10 7.61 -12.05
CA GLU A 234 -13.38 8.79 -12.56
C GLU A 234 -12.07 9.02 -11.82
N SER A 235 -11.96 8.48 -10.61
CA SER A 235 -10.80 8.63 -9.76
C SER A 235 -10.39 7.30 -9.16
N LEU A 236 -9.09 7.11 -9.02
CA LEU A 236 -8.48 5.93 -8.44
C LEU A 236 -7.52 6.36 -7.34
N ASP A 237 -7.71 5.83 -6.15
CA ASP A 237 -6.81 6.03 -5.03
C ASP A 237 -5.73 4.94 -4.97
N ILE A 238 -4.50 5.37 -4.80
CA ILE A 238 -3.31 4.54 -4.79
C ILE A 238 -2.76 4.59 -3.37
N SER A 239 -2.80 3.47 -2.66
CA SER A 239 -2.25 3.37 -1.30
C SER A 239 -0.92 2.63 -1.35
N SER A 240 0.13 3.30 -0.88
CA SER A 240 1.51 2.78 -0.88
C SER A 240 2.08 2.54 0.52
N GLU A 241 1.32 2.84 1.57
CA GLU A 241 1.76 2.69 2.96
C GLU A 241 1.72 1.24 3.41
N GLY A 242 2.90 0.71 3.76
CA GLY A 242 3.09 -0.60 4.36
C GLY A 242 3.24 -0.54 5.88
N ILE A 243 3.62 -1.70 6.43
CA ILE A 243 3.85 -1.88 7.87
C ILE A 243 5.09 -1.07 8.30
N ASN A 244 5.10 -0.53 9.51
CA ASN A 244 6.22 0.23 10.10
C ASN A 244 6.61 1.50 9.31
N GLY A 245 5.68 2.05 8.52
CA GLY A 245 5.93 3.26 7.72
C GLY A 245 6.85 3.01 6.52
N LEU A 246 7.07 1.75 6.14
CA LEU A 246 7.65 1.39 4.85
C LEU A 246 6.69 1.79 3.74
N LEU A 247 7.23 2.20 2.59
CA LEU A 247 6.44 2.56 1.43
C LEU A 247 6.71 1.60 0.28
N ALA A 248 5.73 1.45 -0.60
CA ALA A 248 5.94 0.79 -1.89
C ALA A 248 7.01 1.53 -2.70
N ASN A 249 7.61 0.84 -3.67
CA ASN A 249 8.58 1.46 -4.56
C ASN A 249 7.94 2.64 -5.35
N LEU A 250 8.59 3.80 -5.34
CA LEU A 250 8.05 5.03 -5.96
C LEU A 250 7.80 4.88 -7.47
N ASP A 251 8.60 4.09 -8.19
CA ASP A 251 8.40 3.90 -9.64
C ASP A 251 7.11 3.13 -9.94
N LEU A 252 6.70 2.20 -9.07
CA LEU A 252 5.43 1.50 -9.19
C LEU A 252 4.26 2.48 -9.03
N VAL A 253 4.33 3.35 -8.01
CA VAL A 253 3.33 4.42 -7.80
C VAL A 253 3.28 5.36 -9.00
N ASN A 254 4.42 5.85 -9.47
CA ASN A 254 4.52 6.76 -10.62
C ASN A 254 4.02 6.11 -11.92
N THR A 255 4.26 4.81 -12.11
CA THR A 255 3.74 4.04 -13.23
C THR A 255 2.21 4.04 -13.25
N ILE A 256 1.60 3.76 -12.10
CA ILE A 256 0.15 3.76 -11.97
C ILE A 256 -0.41 5.17 -12.18
N VAL A 257 0.19 6.21 -11.61
CA VAL A 257 -0.23 7.62 -11.82
C VAL A 257 -0.22 7.98 -13.31
N ARG A 258 0.86 7.65 -14.03
CA ARG A 258 0.98 7.96 -15.46
C ARG A 258 -0.02 7.19 -16.32
N LEU A 259 -0.23 5.90 -16.03
CA LEU A 259 -1.21 5.09 -16.76
C LEU A 259 -2.66 5.50 -16.44
N SER A 260 -2.95 5.94 -15.21
CA SER A 260 -4.26 6.48 -14.85
C SER A 260 -4.60 7.69 -15.71
N HIS A 261 -3.68 8.66 -15.82
CA HIS A 261 -3.85 9.81 -16.71
C HIS A 261 -4.03 9.40 -18.19
N LYS A 262 -3.24 8.42 -18.68
CA LYS A 262 -3.39 7.87 -20.05
C LYS A 262 -4.81 7.35 -20.31
N HIS A 263 -5.45 6.74 -19.32
CA HIS A 263 -6.80 6.19 -19.41
C HIS A 263 -7.90 7.14 -18.90
N SER A 264 -7.58 8.43 -18.72
CA SER A 264 -8.52 9.46 -18.24
C SER A 264 -9.17 9.13 -16.89
N ILE A 265 -8.38 8.52 -15.99
CA ILE A 265 -8.73 8.27 -14.59
C ILE A 265 -7.86 9.21 -13.75
N GLU A 266 -8.48 9.99 -12.88
CA GLU A 266 -7.78 10.90 -11.98
C GLU A 266 -7.07 10.11 -10.86
N PRO A 267 -5.73 10.13 -10.80
CA PRO A 267 -5.00 9.43 -9.75
C PRO A 267 -5.00 10.25 -8.46
N CYS A 268 -5.45 9.63 -7.38
CA CYS A 268 -5.20 10.07 -6.02
C CYS A 268 -4.09 9.18 -5.43
N VAL A 269 -3.16 9.77 -4.69
CA VAL A 269 -2.21 8.99 -3.88
C VAL A 269 -2.51 9.26 -2.42
N SER A 270 -2.87 8.21 -1.69
CA SER A 270 -3.20 8.29 -0.26
C SER A 270 -4.27 9.34 0.06
N GLY A 271 -5.26 9.47 -0.82
CA GLY A 271 -6.34 10.44 -0.73
C GLY A 271 -6.02 11.85 -1.24
N GLN A 272 -4.82 12.10 -1.78
CA GLN A 272 -4.40 13.39 -2.34
C GLN A 272 -4.45 13.37 -3.87
N TYR A 273 -5.08 14.38 -4.48
CA TYR A 273 -5.13 14.56 -5.95
C TYR A 273 -4.53 15.89 -6.36
N TYR A 274 -4.13 16.00 -7.63
CA TYR A 274 -3.61 17.24 -8.20
C TYR A 274 -4.63 17.86 -9.15
N ASP A 275 -5.11 19.06 -8.82
CA ASP A 275 -6.08 19.78 -9.63
C ASP A 275 -5.38 20.86 -10.47
N PHE A 276 -5.31 20.64 -11.78
CA PHE A 276 -4.67 21.55 -12.74
C PHE A 276 -5.37 22.91 -12.86
N ALA A 277 -6.63 23.04 -12.45
CA ALA A 277 -7.39 24.28 -12.57
C ALA A 277 -7.18 25.26 -11.40
N ARG A 278 -6.41 24.88 -10.37
CA ARG A 278 -6.25 25.68 -9.15
C ARG A 278 -5.27 26.83 -9.29
N ASN A 279 -5.57 27.90 -8.54
CA ASN A 279 -4.65 29.02 -8.37
C ASN A 279 -3.45 28.62 -7.49
N ALA A 280 -2.29 29.24 -7.72
CA ALA A 280 -1.04 28.92 -7.03
C ALA A 280 -1.14 28.86 -5.49
N VAL A 281 -1.91 29.76 -4.87
CA VAL A 281 -2.12 29.77 -3.41
C VAL A 281 -2.87 28.53 -2.92
N GLN A 282 -3.89 28.09 -3.67
CA GLN A 282 -4.67 26.90 -3.33
C GLN A 282 -3.84 25.63 -3.50
N THR A 283 -3.06 25.55 -4.57
CA THR A 283 -2.11 24.45 -4.81
C THR A 283 -1.09 24.35 -3.69
N ARG A 284 -0.49 25.48 -3.27
CA ARG A 284 0.45 25.50 -2.14
C ARG A 284 -0.18 25.02 -0.85
N LYS A 285 -1.39 25.49 -0.52
CA LYS A 285 -2.12 25.04 0.68
C LYS A 285 -2.36 23.52 0.65
N GLN A 286 -2.68 22.98 -0.52
CA GLN A 286 -2.92 21.55 -0.68
C GLN A 286 -1.65 20.73 -0.62
N ASN A 287 -0.55 21.17 -1.23
CA ASN A 287 0.73 20.50 -1.10
C ASN A 287 1.16 20.42 0.38
N VAL A 288 0.90 21.46 1.18
CA VAL A 288 1.19 21.43 2.63
C VAL A 288 0.29 20.42 3.33
N MET A 289 -1.01 20.41 3.03
CA MET A 289 -1.95 19.44 3.60
C MET A 289 -1.62 18.00 3.18
N GLY A 290 -1.21 17.80 1.93
CA GLY A 290 -0.79 16.52 1.39
C GLY A 290 0.51 16.04 2.03
N LEU A 291 1.48 16.92 2.24
CA LEU A 291 2.70 16.61 2.99
C LEU A 291 2.37 16.18 4.44
N LEU A 292 1.52 16.94 5.14
CA LEU A 292 1.09 16.59 6.49
C LEU A 292 0.31 15.26 6.52
N GLN A 293 -0.52 15.00 5.52
CA GLN A 293 -1.24 13.73 5.41
C GLN A 293 -0.30 12.55 5.12
N ALA A 294 0.70 12.73 4.26
CA ALA A 294 1.73 11.72 3.99
C ALA A 294 2.49 11.38 5.28
N VAL A 295 2.89 12.40 6.05
CA VAL A 295 3.52 12.19 7.36
C VAL A 295 2.57 11.49 8.33
N TRP A 296 1.30 11.91 8.40
CA TRP A 296 0.33 11.31 9.32
C TRP A 296 0.05 9.84 9.03
N THR A 297 -0.17 9.52 7.76
CA THR A 297 -0.44 8.14 7.30
C THR A 297 0.78 7.26 7.47
N GLN A 298 1.97 7.72 7.08
CA GLN A 298 3.21 6.96 7.26
C GLN A 298 3.60 6.80 8.74
N ALA A 299 3.44 7.86 9.55
CA ALA A 299 3.74 7.81 10.98
C ALA A 299 2.85 6.81 11.71
N SER A 300 1.63 6.55 11.21
CA SER A 300 0.74 5.56 11.80
C SER A 300 1.34 4.15 11.85
N GLY A 301 2.27 3.84 10.94
CA GLY A 301 2.90 2.53 10.83
C GLY A 301 1.95 1.39 10.44
N SER A 302 0.67 1.71 10.24
CA SER A 302 -0.36 0.74 9.89
C SER A 302 -0.45 0.61 8.37
N PRO A 303 -0.45 -0.62 7.83
CA PRO A 303 -0.54 -0.84 6.40
C PRO A 303 -1.88 -0.35 5.87
N ALA A 304 -1.85 0.42 4.79
CA ALA A 304 -3.07 0.94 4.19
C ALA A 304 -3.89 -0.14 3.49
N GLY A 305 -3.32 -1.30 3.13
CA GLY A 305 -4.05 -2.45 2.59
C GLY A 305 -3.20 -3.73 2.55
N LEU A 306 -3.69 -4.79 1.88
CA LEU A 306 -3.02 -6.10 1.88
C LEU A 306 -1.59 -6.08 1.30
N HIS A 307 -1.27 -5.10 0.44
CA HIS A 307 0.08 -4.93 -0.08
C HIS A 307 1.14 -4.73 1.01
N GLY A 308 0.77 -4.25 2.21
CA GLY A 308 1.69 -4.07 3.32
C GLY A 308 2.38 -5.37 3.76
N LEU A 309 1.70 -6.51 3.65
CA LEU A 309 2.27 -7.84 3.90
C LEU A 309 3.36 -8.19 2.88
N LEU A 310 3.15 -7.83 1.62
CA LEU A 310 4.08 -8.11 0.52
C LEU A 310 5.41 -7.37 0.69
N ILE A 311 5.35 -6.16 1.25
CA ILE A 311 6.54 -5.34 1.50
C ILE A 311 7.51 -6.02 2.48
N ASN A 312 7.00 -6.73 3.50
CA ASN A 312 7.84 -7.47 4.45
C ASN A 312 8.68 -8.57 3.75
N TYR A 313 8.15 -9.10 2.64
CA TYR A 313 8.79 -10.13 1.82
C TYR A 313 9.63 -9.57 0.68
N GLN A 314 9.92 -8.26 0.70
CA GLN A 314 10.64 -7.56 -0.36
C GLN A 314 9.94 -7.66 -1.72
N ILE A 315 8.61 -7.82 -1.71
CA ILE A 315 7.78 -7.80 -2.91
C ILE A 315 7.19 -6.39 -3.04
N PRO A 316 7.64 -5.58 -4.02
CA PRO A 316 7.07 -4.25 -4.25
C PRO A 316 5.60 -4.38 -4.65
N ALA A 317 4.70 -3.79 -3.87
CA ALA A 317 3.27 -3.88 -4.12
C ALA A 317 2.51 -2.63 -3.68
N VAL A 318 1.35 -2.42 -4.28
CA VAL A 318 0.47 -1.25 -4.05
C VAL A 318 -0.98 -1.70 -4.02
N THR A 319 -1.81 -1.03 -3.22
CA THR A 319 -3.27 -1.21 -3.27
C THR A 319 -3.93 -0.14 -4.14
N LEU A 320 -4.80 -0.56 -5.06
CA LEU A 320 -5.65 0.31 -5.87
C LEU A 320 -7.09 0.30 -5.34
N ARG A 321 -7.63 1.47 -5.02
CA ARG A 321 -8.98 1.68 -4.50
C ARG A 321 -9.80 2.57 -5.41
N GLY A 322 -11.05 2.22 -5.64
CA GLY A 322 -11.92 2.99 -6.54
C GLY A 322 -13.40 2.79 -6.24
N PRO A 323 -14.22 3.85 -6.30
CA PRO A 323 -13.86 5.25 -6.56
C PRO A 323 -13.14 5.91 -5.36
N SER A 324 -12.29 6.91 -5.60
CA SER A 324 -11.63 7.65 -4.51
C SER A 324 -12.63 8.48 -3.71
N ARG A 325 -12.56 8.41 -2.37
CA ARG A 325 -13.42 9.20 -1.46
C ARG A 325 -13.15 10.70 -1.54
N SER A 326 -11.93 11.09 -1.93
CA SER A 326 -11.49 12.48 -1.99
C SER A 326 -11.97 13.24 -3.22
N PHE A 327 -12.42 12.52 -4.25
CA PHE A 327 -12.84 13.11 -5.52
C PHE A 327 -14.36 12.93 -5.70
N LYS A 328 -15.10 14.04 -5.67
CA LYS A 328 -16.56 14.05 -5.88
C LYS A 328 -16.84 14.39 -7.34
N THR A 329 -17.65 13.59 -8.01
CA THR A 329 -18.09 13.86 -9.38
C THR A 329 -19.61 13.94 -9.54
N THR A 330 -20.02 14.63 -10.60
CA THR A 330 -21.40 14.96 -11.00
C THR A 330 -21.77 14.30 -12.34
N ARG A 331 -20.87 13.50 -12.95
CA ARG A 331 -21.13 12.87 -14.26
C ARG A 331 -21.65 11.44 -14.10
N GLU A 332 -22.73 11.14 -14.84
CA GLU A 332 -23.15 9.77 -15.08
C GLU A 332 -22.11 9.08 -15.94
N SER A 333 -21.35 8.20 -15.33
CA SER A 333 -20.22 7.56 -15.98
C SER A 333 -20.71 6.43 -16.90
N ARG A 334 -20.13 6.30 -18.11
CA ARG A 334 -20.40 5.19 -19.06
C ARG A 334 -19.60 3.96 -18.65
N GLN A 335 -20.13 2.75 -18.87
CA GLN A 335 -19.40 1.49 -18.63
C GLN A 335 -18.02 1.54 -19.29
N SER A 336 -16.97 1.67 -18.47
CA SER A 336 -15.63 1.95 -18.95
C SER A 336 -14.73 0.75 -18.73
N THR A 337 -14.20 0.18 -19.81
CA THR A 337 -13.12 -0.81 -19.79
C THR A 337 -11.77 -0.17 -19.39
N ASN A 338 -11.73 1.15 -19.13
CA ASN A 338 -10.50 1.89 -18.82
C ASN A 338 -9.78 1.37 -17.59
N VAL A 339 -10.49 0.92 -16.54
CA VAL A 339 -9.83 0.35 -15.35
C VAL A 339 -9.14 -0.97 -15.69
N GLY A 340 -9.76 -1.80 -16.52
CA GLY A 340 -9.13 -3.04 -17.00
C GLY A 340 -7.93 -2.75 -17.91
N LYS A 341 -8.01 -1.73 -18.76
CA LYS A 341 -6.86 -1.26 -19.54
C LYS A 341 -5.74 -0.75 -18.63
N LEU A 342 -6.06 0.02 -17.58
CA LEU A 342 -5.08 0.45 -16.59
C LEU A 342 -4.37 -0.73 -15.91
N VAL A 343 -5.12 -1.71 -15.41
CA VAL A 343 -4.55 -2.89 -14.76
C VAL A 343 -3.71 -3.71 -15.74
N GLU A 344 -4.17 -3.90 -16.98
CA GLU A 344 -3.36 -4.52 -18.04
C GLU A 344 -2.06 -3.72 -18.24
N GLY A 345 -2.12 -2.40 -18.42
CA GLY A 345 -0.95 -1.55 -18.64
C GLY A 345 0.08 -1.62 -17.52
N VAL A 346 -0.38 -1.67 -16.26
CA VAL A 346 0.51 -1.83 -15.09
C VAL A 346 1.19 -3.20 -15.15
N LEU A 347 0.42 -4.27 -15.37
CA LEU A 347 0.96 -5.63 -15.46
C LEU A 347 1.91 -5.80 -16.65
N ARG A 348 1.65 -5.15 -17.78
CA ARG A 348 2.56 -5.12 -18.94
C ARG A 348 3.88 -4.46 -18.59
N SER A 349 3.83 -3.36 -17.86
CA SER A 349 5.02 -2.64 -17.41
C SER A 349 5.85 -3.51 -16.45
N LEU A 350 5.20 -4.21 -15.51
CA LEU A 350 5.84 -5.16 -14.59
C LEU A 350 6.34 -6.44 -15.28
N ASN A 351 5.64 -6.90 -16.31
CA ASN A 351 6.04 -8.07 -17.10
C ASN A 351 7.37 -7.84 -17.83
N ASN A 352 7.73 -6.59 -18.14
CA ASN A 352 8.98 -6.23 -18.79
C ASN A 352 10.19 -6.16 -17.84
N LEU A 353 9.96 -6.07 -16.52
CA LEU A 353 11.06 -6.01 -15.54
C LEU A 353 11.92 -7.28 -15.62
N GLN A 354 13.24 -7.14 -15.74
CA GLN A 354 14.16 -8.27 -15.70
C GLN A 354 14.68 -8.56 -14.30
N GLU A 355 14.61 -7.55 -13.43
CA GLU A 355 15.07 -7.59 -12.05
C GLU A 355 14.00 -7.00 -11.12
N ARG A 356 14.11 -7.28 -9.82
CA ARG A 356 13.23 -6.66 -8.80
C ARG A 356 13.42 -5.14 -8.83
N LEU A 357 12.37 -4.37 -8.53
CA LEU A 357 12.49 -2.91 -8.42
C LEU A 357 13.45 -2.51 -7.30
N HIS A 358 14.61 -1.95 -7.65
CA HIS A 358 15.65 -1.56 -6.69
C HIS A 358 16.22 -0.16 -6.92
N GLN A 359 16.01 0.44 -8.10
CA GLN A 359 16.60 1.73 -8.46
C GLN A 359 15.91 2.94 -7.80
N SER A 360 14.61 2.82 -7.52
CA SER A 360 13.80 3.92 -6.97
C SER A 360 13.75 3.95 -5.43
N PHE A 361 13.17 5.03 -4.89
CA PHE A 361 13.10 5.28 -3.45
C PHE A 361 12.03 4.45 -2.74
N TRP A 362 12.37 4.01 -1.52
CA TRP A 362 11.47 3.34 -0.56
C TRP A 362 11.06 4.24 0.62
N TYR A 363 11.71 5.39 0.75
CA TYR A 363 11.41 6.41 1.76
C TYR A 363 11.27 7.77 1.07
N TYR A 364 10.04 8.23 0.96
CA TYR A 364 9.68 9.49 0.30
C TYR A 364 8.39 10.04 0.90
N LEU A 365 8.17 11.34 0.74
CA LEU A 365 6.89 11.98 1.03
C LEU A 365 6.31 12.54 -0.27
N LEU A 366 4.99 12.39 -0.44
CA LEU A 366 4.26 12.90 -1.62
C LEU A 366 3.35 14.05 -1.20
N PRO A 367 3.75 15.32 -1.39
CA PRO A 367 2.85 16.46 -1.24
C PRO A 367 1.66 16.40 -2.21
N ASN A 368 1.88 15.86 -3.40
CA ASN A 368 0.86 15.59 -4.42
C ASN A 368 1.30 14.42 -5.34
N PRO A 369 0.42 13.84 -6.15
CA PRO A 369 0.77 12.70 -7.03
C PRO A 369 1.91 12.91 -8.04
N LEU A 370 2.29 14.17 -8.30
CA LEU A 370 3.27 14.55 -9.33
C LEU A 370 4.60 15.06 -8.75
N ARG A 371 4.70 15.17 -7.42
CA ARG A 371 5.86 15.69 -6.71
C ARG A 371 6.24 14.79 -5.55
N TYR A 372 7.53 14.59 -5.35
CA TYR A 372 8.05 13.79 -4.25
C TYR A 372 9.20 14.51 -3.53
N ILE A 373 9.36 14.17 -2.26
CA ILE A 373 10.46 14.62 -1.40
C ILE A 373 11.21 13.36 -0.97
N SER A 374 12.47 13.24 -1.40
CA SER A 374 13.30 12.10 -1.03
C SER A 374 13.77 12.17 0.42
N ILE A 375 14.17 11.02 0.97
CA ILE A 375 14.78 10.93 2.31
C ILE A 375 15.96 11.89 2.50
N GLY A 376 16.79 12.11 1.47
CA GLY A 376 17.91 13.06 1.55
C GLY A 376 17.48 14.51 1.77
N VAL A 377 16.26 14.88 1.36
CA VAL A 377 15.73 16.24 1.44
C VAL A 377 14.96 16.49 2.73
N TYR A 378 14.14 15.54 3.19
CA TYR A 378 13.35 15.72 4.41
C TYR A 378 14.10 15.34 5.70
N MET A 379 15.17 14.54 5.64
CA MET A 379 15.90 14.12 6.84
C MET A 379 16.57 15.29 7.59
N PRO A 380 17.22 16.27 6.94
CA PRO A 380 17.84 17.40 7.66
C PRO A 380 16.89 18.17 8.59
N PRO A 381 15.70 18.63 8.16
CA PRO A 381 14.76 19.28 9.08
C PRO A 381 14.22 18.33 10.16
N VAL A 382 14.03 17.04 9.86
CA VAL A 382 13.63 16.04 10.87
C VAL A 382 14.72 15.84 11.92
N LEU A 383 16.00 15.78 11.53
CA LEU A 383 17.13 15.66 12.44
C LEU A 383 17.27 16.90 13.34
N LEU A 384 16.97 18.10 12.83
CA LEU A 384 16.89 19.31 13.67
C LEU A 384 15.77 19.22 14.70
N LEU A 385 14.59 18.73 14.31
CA LEU A 385 13.47 18.51 15.22
C LEU A 385 13.82 17.47 16.30
N VAL A 386 14.37 16.32 15.92
CA VAL A 386 14.79 15.27 16.87
C VAL A 386 15.92 15.77 17.77
N GLY A 387 16.93 16.44 17.21
CA GLY A 387 18.02 17.04 17.97
C GLY A 387 17.55 18.05 19.02
N SER A 388 16.54 18.86 18.67
CA SER A 388 15.93 19.80 19.62
C SER A 388 15.29 19.10 20.82
N LEU A 389 14.68 17.93 20.61
CA LEU A 389 14.08 17.11 21.66
C LEU A 389 15.16 16.45 22.51
N LEU A 390 16.20 15.90 21.89
CA LEU A 390 17.32 15.26 22.60
C LEU A 390 18.04 16.23 23.54
N ILE A 391 18.29 17.47 23.09
CA ILE A 391 18.87 18.53 23.93
C ILE A 391 17.98 18.78 25.15
N LYS A 392 16.66 18.78 25.00
CA LYS A 392 15.75 19.01 26.12
C LYS A 392 15.74 17.84 27.11
N VAL A 393 15.72 16.61 26.61
CA VAL A 393 15.72 15.39 27.44
C VAL A 393 17.03 15.26 28.22
N SER A 394 18.19 15.52 27.60
CA SER A 394 19.49 15.41 28.27
C SER A 394 19.63 16.39 29.44
N ASN A 395 18.98 17.54 29.37
CA ASN A 395 18.95 18.50 30.48
C ASN A 395 17.96 18.10 31.58
N PHE A 396 16.88 17.41 31.23
CA PHE A 396 15.93 16.90 32.22
C PHE A 396 16.52 15.74 33.04
N SER A 397 17.25 14.82 32.40
CA SER A 397 17.92 13.70 33.09
C SER A 397 19.03 14.13 34.07
N GLN A 398 19.50 15.38 33.99
CA GLN A 398 20.48 15.95 34.93
C GLN A 398 19.84 16.69 36.12
N CYS A 399 18.53 16.97 36.07
CA CYS A 399 17.77 17.63 37.12
C CYS A 399 16.82 16.63 37.81
N ASP A 400 17.32 15.96 38.86
CA ASP A 400 16.58 15.19 39.87
C ASP A 400 15.81 13.91 39.48
N GLY A 401 16.16 12.83 40.20
CA GLY A 401 15.52 11.52 40.19
C GLY A 401 14.17 11.45 40.95
N SER A 402 13.25 12.40 40.75
CA SER A 402 11.95 12.37 41.45
C SER A 402 10.74 12.90 40.66
N HIS A 403 10.89 13.38 39.42
CA HIS A 403 9.74 13.83 38.60
C HIS A 403 9.78 13.27 37.16
N VAL A 404 9.86 11.94 37.04
CA VAL A 404 9.99 11.26 35.73
C VAL A 404 8.68 11.21 34.92
N THR A 405 7.51 11.58 35.44
CA THR A 405 6.27 10.92 35.00
C THR A 405 5.22 11.70 34.20
N THR A 406 5.34 13.00 33.91
CA THR A 406 4.20 13.71 33.26
C THR A 406 4.48 14.33 31.90
N LEU A 407 5.54 15.12 31.71
CA LEU A 407 5.77 15.80 30.41
C LEU A 407 6.59 14.99 29.41
N SER A 408 7.53 14.18 29.88
CA SER A 408 8.22 13.15 29.08
C SER A 408 7.25 12.07 28.61
N LEU A 409 6.34 11.63 29.48
CA LEU A 409 5.32 10.63 29.14
C LEU A 409 4.30 11.17 28.13
N ILE A 410 3.81 12.41 28.25
CA ILE A 410 2.84 12.97 27.27
C ILE A 410 3.44 13.12 25.86
N PHE A 411 4.74 13.42 25.74
CA PHE A 411 5.39 13.60 24.43
C PHE A 411 5.95 12.31 23.83
N VAL A 412 6.44 11.38 24.67
CA VAL A 412 6.75 10.01 24.23
C VAL A 412 5.45 9.30 23.84
N LEU A 413 4.32 9.56 24.52
CA LEU A 413 3.00 9.12 24.03
C LEU A 413 2.68 9.75 22.67
N PHE A 414 3.05 10.98 22.32
CA PHE A 414 2.77 11.49 20.95
C PHE A 414 3.65 10.88 19.84
N ILE A 415 4.83 10.36 20.18
CA ILE A 415 5.72 9.65 19.24
C ILE A 415 5.40 8.14 19.21
N ILE A 416 4.84 7.59 20.29
CA ILE A 416 4.47 6.17 20.43
C ILE A 416 2.96 5.92 20.22
N ILE A 417 2.08 6.92 20.28
CA ILE A 417 0.65 6.82 19.86
C ILE A 417 0.61 7.17 18.37
N PRO A 418 1.07 6.24 17.53
CA PRO A 418 0.07 5.49 16.79
C PRO A 418 0.10 3.99 17.11
N HIS A 419 1.01 3.57 17.99
CA HIS A 419 1.20 2.18 18.33
C HIS A 419 0.08 1.62 19.24
N SER A 420 -0.72 2.46 19.91
CA SER A 420 -1.64 1.95 20.94
C SER A 420 -3.08 1.63 20.51
N ASN A 421 -3.48 1.77 19.24
CA ASN A 421 -4.80 1.30 18.80
C ASN A 421 -4.77 0.85 17.34
N THR A 422 -4.05 -0.24 17.06
CA THR A 422 -4.27 -1.29 16.02
C THR A 422 -2.97 -1.90 15.48
N SER A 423 -1.81 -1.25 15.61
CA SER A 423 -0.56 -1.70 14.97
C SER A 423 0.43 -2.47 15.88
N LEU A 424 0.25 -2.49 17.21
CA LEU A 424 1.05 -3.32 18.13
C LEU A 424 0.64 -4.80 18.15
N LEU A 425 -0.34 -5.19 17.33
CA LEU A 425 -1.01 -6.47 17.47
C LEU A 425 -0.28 -7.65 16.83
N LEU A 426 0.70 -7.44 15.92
CA LEU A 426 1.23 -8.53 15.09
C LEU A 426 2.71 -8.40 14.68
N THR A 427 3.52 -7.52 15.29
CA THR A 427 4.96 -7.44 14.98
C THR A 427 5.82 -8.46 15.75
N ASP A 428 5.24 -9.18 16.71
CA ASP A 428 5.87 -10.31 17.42
C ASP A 428 5.27 -11.67 17.00
N VAL A 429 4.82 -11.80 15.74
CA VAL A 429 4.42 -13.08 15.12
C VAL A 429 5.26 -13.35 13.88
#